data_AF-A0A2M7STB0-F1
#
_entry.id   AF-A0A2M7STB0-F1
#
_cell.length_a   1.000
_cell.length_b   1.000
_cell.length_c   1.000
_cell.angle_alpha   90.00
_cell.angle_beta   90.00
_cell.angle_gamma   90.00
#
_symmetry.space_group_name_H-M   'P 1'
#
loop_
_entity.id
_entity.type
_entity.pdbx_description
1 polymer ?
#
loop_
_entity_poly.entity_id
_entity_poly.type
_entity_poly.pdbx_seq_one_letter_code
_entity_poly.pdbx_strand_id
1 'polypeptide(L)'
;MQPLIVGVRFAQIGKVYHFDAAAIPDIQPGDRVIVETTRGRQLGEVTQRIEKPSPPPEGKWKPVERRATPRDLLLRQTWQRKEVEAMIACRQR
;
A
#
# COMPACT_ATOMS: atom_id res chain seq x y z
N MET A 1 21.17 5.37 -9.81
CA MET A 1 20.55 4.27 -9.06
C MET A 1 19.42 3.72 -9.93
N GLN A 2 19.38 2.42 -10.22
CA GLN A 2 18.28 1.85 -11.02
C GLN A 2 16.97 1.94 -10.22
N PRO A 3 15.85 2.35 -10.84
CA PRO A 3 14.57 2.41 -10.13
C PRO A 3 14.09 0.99 -9.78
N LEU A 4 13.70 0.78 -8.53
CA LEU A 4 13.12 -0.49 -8.07
C LEU A 4 11.61 -0.33 -8.02
N ILE A 5 10.91 -0.79 -9.06
CA ILE A 5 9.46 -0.60 -9.13
C ILE A 5 8.73 -1.80 -8.54
N VAL A 6 7.76 -1.53 -7.67
CA VAL A 6 6.90 -2.55 -7.05
C VAL A 6 5.43 -2.24 -7.30
N GLY A 7 4.63 -3.30 -7.46
CA GLY A 7 3.18 -3.22 -7.42
C GLY A 7 2.68 -3.23 -5.97
N VAL A 8 1.77 -2.31 -5.65
CA VAL A 8 1.15 -2.16 -4.33
C VAL A 8 -0.36 -2.15 -4.46
N ARG A 9 -1.05 -2.91 -3.60
CA ARG A 9 -2.52 -2.89 -3.46
C ARG A 9 -2.95 -2.40 -2.07
N PHE A 10 -4.10 -1.75 -2.01
CA PHE A 10 -4.64 -1.19 -0.75
C PHE A 10 -5.81 -2.01 -0.17
N ALA A 11 -6.41 -2.88 -0.98
CA ALA A 11 -7.51 -3.75 -0.61
C ALA A 11 -7.28 -5.15 -1.15
N GLN A 12 -7.95 -6.15 -0.56
CA GLN A 12 -7.86 -7.55 -0.98
C GLN A 12 -8.25 -7.73 -2.46
N ILE A 13 -9.26 -6.99 -2.89
CA ILE A 13 -9.70 -6.89 -4.29
C ILE A 13 -9.56 -5.42 -4.69
N GLY A 14 -8.79 -5.13 -5.73
CA GLY A 14 -8.57 -3.76 -6.17
C GLY A 14 -7.48 -3.62 -7.22
N LYS A 15 -7.30 -2.39 -7.70
CA LYS A 15 -6.23 -2.04 -8.64
C LYS A 15 -4.87 -2.11 -7.95
N VAL A 16 -3.87 -2.58 -8.70
CA VAL A 16 -2.46 -2.51 -8.31
C VAL A 16 -1.88 -1.22 -8.87
N TYR A 17 -1.22 -0.46 -8.01
CA TYR A 17 -0.54 0.78 -8.36
C TYR A 17 0.97 0.56 -8.24
N HIS A 18 1.76 1.31 -9.01
CA HIS A 18 3.20 1.13 -9.06
C HIS A 18 3.93 2.26 -8.31
N PHE A 19 4.92 1.88 -7.53
CA PHE A 19 5.70 2.78 -6.69
C PHE A 19 7.19 2.48 -6.79
N ASP A 20 8.02 3.49 -6.55
CA ASP A 20 9.48 3.35 -6.46
C ASP A 20 9.89 2.97 -5.04
N ALA A 21 10.48 1.80 -4.89
CA ALA A 21 10.98 1.26 -3.63
C ALA A 21 12.51 1.26 -3.56
N ALA A 22 13.22 2.08 -4.34
CA ALA A 22 14.69 2.12 -4.33
C ALA A 22 15.31 2.37 -2.94
N ALA A 23 14.57 2.99 -2.02
CA ALA A 23 14.97 3.19 -0.62
C ALA A 23 14.92 1.90 0.24
N ILE A 24 14.30 0.83 -0.25
CA ILE A 24 14.06 -0.44 0.46
C ILE A 24 14.40 -1.61 -0.49
N PRO A 25 15.69 -1.86 -0.77
CA PRO A 25 16.11 -2.77 -1.84
C PRO A 25 15.73 -4.24 -1.61
N ASP A 26 15.53 -4.63 -0.36
CA ASP A 26 15.20 -6.00 0.06
C ASP A 26 13.67 -6.26 0.14
N ILE A 27 12.82 -5.31 -0.27
CA ILE A 27 11.35 -5.39 -0.25
C ILE A 27 10.80 -6.63 -1.00
N GLN A 28 9.93 -7.42 -0.36
CA GLN A 28 9.38 -8.65 -0.94
C GLN A 28 7.86 -8.57 -1.18
N PRO A 29 7.31 -9.36 -2.11
CA PRO A 29 5.88 -9.61 -2.16
C PRO A 29 5.34 -10.07 -0.80
N GLY A 30 4.20 -9.53 -0.39
CA GLY A 30 3.61 -9.74 0.94
C GLY A 30 4.02 -8.69 1.98
N ASP A 31 5.08 -7.92 1.75
CA ASP A 31 5.47 -6.84 2.65
C ASP A 31 4.38 -5.77 2.72
N ARG A 32 4.10 -5.32 3.94
CA ARG A 32 3.21 -4.18 4.19
C ARG A 32 4.04 -2.91 4.18
N VAL A 33 3.59 -1.90 3.45
CA VAL A 33 4.32 -0.65 3.25
C VAL A 33 3.44 0.57 3.42
N ILE A 34 4.04 1.68 3.82
CA ILE A 34 3.41 3.00 3.78
C ILE A 34 3.87 3.70 2.52
N VAL A 35 2.91 4.21 1.75
CA VAL A 35 3.15 4.96 0.52
C VAL A 35 2.45 6.31 0.58
N GLU A 36 3.03 7.33 -0.07
CA GLU A 36 2.41 8.64 -0.21
C GLU A 36 1.54 8.67 -1.48
N THR A 37 0.24 8.95 -1.31
CA THR A 37 -0.70 9.08 -2.43
C THR A 37 -1.17 10.53 -2.57
N THR A 38 -1.96 10.85 -3.60
CA THR A 38 -2.59 12.19 -3.70
C THR A 38 -3.54 12.49 -2.55
N ARG A 39 -4.02 11.47 -1.83
CA ARG A 39 -4.94 11.58 -0.69
C ARG A 39 -4.23 11.41 0.65
N GLY A 40 -2.91 11.52 0.67
CA GLY A 40 -2.08 11.32 1.85
C GLY A 40 -1.50 9.90 1.95
N ARG A 41 -1.01 9.58 3.14
CA ARG A 41 -0.36 8.31 3.45
C ARG A 41 -1.34 7.16 3.48
N GLN A 42 -0.99 6.05 2.83
CA GLN A 42 -1.80 4.84 2.81
C GLN A 42 -0.96 3.60 3.14
N LEU A 43 -1.57 2.67 3.87
CA LEU A 43 -1.01 1.34 4.11
C LEU A 43 -1.39 0.43 2.94
N GLY A 44 -0.38 -0.11 2.26
CA GLY A 44 -0.53 -1.05 1.16
C GLY A 44 0.22 -2.35 1.40
N GLU A 45 0.03 -3.30 0.50
CA GLU A 45 0.74 -4.57 0.43
C GLU A 45 1.42 -4.70 -0.92
N VAL A 46 2.69 -5.08 -0.90
CA VAL A 46 3.47 -5.35 -2.10
C VAL A 46 2.96 -6.63 -2.75
N THR A 47 2.55 -6.56 -4.01
CA THR A 47 2.06 -7.73 -4.76
C THR A 47 3.16 -8.40 -5.57
N GLN A 48 4.05 -7.60 -6.17
CA GLN A 48 5.11 -8.09 -7.04
C GLN A 48 6.17 -7.02 -7.27
N ARG A 49 7.37 -7.45 -7.65
CA ARG A 49 8.41 -6.58 -8.22
C ARG A 49 8.20 -6.47 -9.73
N ILE A 50 8.41 -5.29 -10.30
CA ILE A 50 8.22 -5.01 -11.73
C ILE A 50 9.58 -4.75 -12.37
N GLU A 51 10.06 -5.72 -13.15
CA GLU A 51 11.35 -5.61 -13.85
C GLU A 51 11.27 -4.64 -15.05
N LYS A 52 10.13 -4.60 -15.74
CA LYS A 52 9.89 -3.77 -16.92
C LYS A 52 8.64 -2.91 -16.72
N PRO A 53 8.75 -1.79 -15.98
CA PRO A 53 7.61 -0.94 -15.71
C PRO A 53 7.23 -0.12 -16.97
N SER A 54 5.93 -0.03 -17.27
CA SER A 54 5.41 0.95 -18.23
C SER A 54 5.69 2.37 -17.75
N PRO A 55 5.80 3.40 -18.59
CA PRO A 55 6.09 4.77 -18.13
C PRO A 55 5.15 5.24 -17.00
N PRO A 56 5.65 5.99 -16.01
CA PRO A 56 4.82 6.53 -14.94
C PRO A 56 3.77 7.51 -15.49
N PRO A 57 2.53 7.48 -14.97
CA PRO A 57 1.45 8.31 -15.50
C PRO A 57 1.68 9.83 -15.36
N GLU A 58 2.45 10.26 -14.35
CA GLU A 58 2.78 11.69 -14.08
C GLU A 58 4.26 12.00 -14.33
N GLY A 59 4.95 11.20 -15.15
CA GLY A 59 6.38 11.36 -15.43
C GLY A 59 7.32 10.94 -14.29
N LYS A 60 6.79 10.68 -13.08
CA LYS A 60 7.53 10.09 -11.96
C LYS A 60 6.71 9.05 -11.20
N TRP A 61 7.39 8.03 -10.69
CA TRP A 61 6.80 7.12 -9.71
C TRP A 61 6.75 7.79 -8.35
N LYS A 62 5.68 7.54 -7.60
CA LYS A 62 5.64 7.94 -6.19
C LYS A 62 6.50 6.97 -5.38
N PRO A 63 7.22 7.45 -4.36
CA PRO A 63 8.07 6.59 -3.56
C PRO A 63 7.26 5.77 -2.56
N VAL A 64 7.76 4.58 -2.25
CA VAL A 64 7.45 3.87 -1.01
C VAL A 64 8.19 4.59 0.11
N GLU A 65 7.47 5.03 1.14
CA GLU A 65 8.06 5.81 2.23
C GLU A 65 8.85 4.91 3.18
N ARG A 66 8.23 3.80 3.61
CA ARG A 66 8.82 2.84 4.55
C ARG A 66 8.03 1.55 4.62
N ARG A 67 8.63 0.51 5.23
CA ARG A 67 7.87 -0.65 5.70
C ARG A 67 6.89 -0.26 6.79
N ALA A 68 5.75 -0.94 6.82
CA ALA A 68 4.78 -0.80 7.88
C ALA A 68 5.37 -1.29 9.21
N THR A 69 5.15 -0.52 10.25
CA THR A 69 5.51 -0.88 11.63
C THR A 69 4.38 -1.70 12.26
N PRO A 70 4.64 -2.42 13.37
CA PRO A 70 3.58 -3.09 14.12
C PRO A 70 2.42 -2.14 14.51
N ARG A 71 2.74 -0.88 14.82
CA ARG A 71 1.75 0.16 15.12
C ARG A 71 0.79 0.42 13.96
N ASP A 72 1.32 0.48 12.74
CA ASP A 72 0.49 0.70 11.53
C ASP A 72 -0.46 -0.48 11.30
N LEU A 73 0.01 -1.71 11.53
CA LEU A 73 -0.79 -2.93 11.37
C LEU A 73 -1.90 -3.03 12.42
N LEU A 74 -1.60 -2.75 13.69
CA LEU A 74 -2.58 -2.71 14.78
C LEU A 74 -3.65 -1.64 14.54
N LEU A 75 -3.24 -0.46 14.05
CA LEU A 75 -4.18 0.59 13.70
C LEU A 75 -5.12 0.13 12.58
N ARG A 76 -4.60 -0.53 11.54
CA ARG A 76 -5.43 -1.10 10.45
C ARG A 76 -6.44 -2.11 10.98
N GLN A 77 -6.03 -3.04 11.84
CA GLN A 77 -6.91 -4.04 12.44
C GLN A 77 -8.01 -3.38 13.28
N THR A 78 -7.67 -2.35 14.06
CA THR A 78 -8.62 -1.59 14.87
C THR A 78 -9.68 -0.93 13.99
N TRP A 79 -9.28 -0.32 12.88
CA TRP A 79 -10.23 0.29 11.93
C TRP A 79 -11.12 -0.73 11.25
N GLN A 80 -10.58 -1.88 10.83
CA GLN A 80 -11.38 -2.96 10.23
C GLN A 80 -12.44 -3.47 11.22
N ARG A 81 -12.11 -3.60 12.50
CA ARG A 81 -13.08 -3.99 13.52
C ARG A 81 -14.20 -2.96 13.68
N LYS A 82 -13.85 -1.68 13.77
CA LYS A 82 -14.83 -0.59 13.89
C LYS A 82 -15.73 -0.49 12.66
N GLU A 83 -15.20 -0.75 11.46
CA GLU A 83 -15.97 -0.79 10.22
C GLU A 83 -17.07 -1.86 10.28
N VAL A 84 -16.73 -3.07 10.74
CA VAL A 84 -17.70 -4.16 10.93
C VAL A 84 -18.74 -3.81 12.00
N GLU A 85 -18.31 -3.28 13.14
CA GLU A 85 -19.20 -2.86 14.23
C GLU A 85 -20.21 -1.78 13.76
N ALA A 86 -19.74 -0.77 13.01
CA ALA A 86 -20.59 0.27 12.46
C ALA A 86 -21.60 -0.27 11.44
N MET A 87 -21.17 -1.19 10.56
CA MET A 87 -22.05 -1.83 9.58
C MET A 87 -23.18 -2.63 10.24
N ILE A 88 -22.86 -3.38 11.30
CA ILE A 88 -23.85 -4.13 12.07
C ILE A 88 -24.85 -3.18 12.73
N ALA A 89 -24.36 -2.12 13.41
CA ALA A 89 -25.20 -1.15 14.09
C ALA A 89 -26.19 -0.45 13.15
N CYS A 90 -25.75 -0.08 11.93
CA CYS A 90 -26.62 0.53 10.93
C CYS A 90 -27.70 -0.43 10.40
N ARG A 91 -27.43 -1.75 10.37
CA ARG A 91 -28.37 -2.76 9.87
C ARG A 91 -29.43 -3.18 10.89
N GLN A 92 -29.19 -2.92 12.17
CA GLN A 92 -30.10 -3.22 13.27
C GLN A 92 -31.14 -2.11 13.52
N ARG A 93 -31.16 -1.07 12.69
CA ARG A 93 -32.17 -0.01 12.65
C ARG A 93 -32.93 -0.05 11.34
#